data_AF-A0A537NA47-F1
#
_entry.id   AF-A0A537NA47-F1
#
_cell.length_a   1.000
_cell.length_b   1.000
_cell.length_c   1.000
_cell.angle_alpha   90.00
_cell.angle_beta   90.00
_cell.angle_gamma   90.00
#
_symmetry.space_group_name_H-M   'P 1'
#
loop_
_entity.id
_entity.type
_entity.pdbx_description
1 polymer ?
#
loop_
_entity_poly.entity_id
_entity_poly.type
_entity_poly.pdbx_seq_one_letter_code
_entity_poly.pdbx_strand_id
1 'polypeptide(L)'
;MTWERVPDFHQKITRITKDTIKRVTGRDGTVTCRFTHVYPDGPCLYFTFGGVVDKAKGLEQFMEVLSTCTAAAVEHGGTTTHHHAVGRFHRPFYDKQRPELFAQALRGAKRALDPKGMMNPGVLIDP
;
A
#
# COMPACT_ATOMS: atom_id res chain seq x y z
N MET A 1 3.35 -1.13 12.37
CA MET A 1 2.18 -0.78 13.22
C MET A 1 2.62 -1.01 14.65
N THR A 2 2.43 -0.05 15.55
CA THR A 2 2.89 -0.22 16.93
C THR A 2 2.03 -1.24 17.67
N TRP A 3 2.63 -1.98 18.61
CA TRP A 3 2.00 -3.12 19.28
C TRP A 3 0.60 -2.83 19.83
N GLU A 4 0.43 -1.71 20.52
CA GLU A 4 -0.81 -1.29 21.16
C GLU A 4 -1.93 -1.02 20.14
N ARG A 5 -1.58 -0.74 18.89
CA ARG A 5 -2.53 -0.44 17.80
C ARG A 5 -2.81 -1.63 16.90
N VAL A 6 -2.07 -2.73 17.02
CA VAL A 6 -2.18 -3.90 16.13
C VAL A 6 -3.59 -4.49 16.10
N PRO A 7 -4.28 -4.76 17.24
CA PRO A 7 -5.59 -5.40 17.21
C PRO A 7 -6.62 -4.57 16.43
N ASP A 8 -6.71 -3.28 16.75
CA ASP A 8 -7.63 -2.33 16.10
C ASP A 8 -7.31 -2.17 14.62
N PHE A 9 -6.02 -2.03 14.29
CA PHE A 9 -5.58 -1.89 12.90
C PHE A 9 -5.93 -3.14 12.09
N HIS A 10 -5.60 -4.32 12.60
CA HIS A 10 -5.91 -5.59 11.95
C HIS A 10 -7.42 -5.75 11.71
N GLN A 11 -8.25 -5.46 12.72
CA GLN A 11 -9.69 -5.58 12.61
C GLN A 11 -10.27 -4.61 11.56
N LYS A 12 -9.84 -3.35 11.57
CA LYS A 12 -10.29 -2.32 10.61
C LYS A 12 -9.91 -2.68 9.19
N ILE A 13 -8.63 -3.00 8.93
CA ILE A 13 -8.16 -3.32 7.57
C ILE A 13 -8.81 -4.60 7.06
N THR A 14 -8.98 -5.62 7.90
CA THR A 14 -9.68 -6.86 7.52
C THR A 14 -11.12 -6.57 7.12
N ARG A 15 -11.85 -5.79 7.91
CA ARG A 15 -13.24 -5.43 7.62
C ARG A 15 -13.36 -4.62 6.33
N ILE A 16 -12.59 -3.53 6.21
CA ILE A 16 -12.62 -2.66 5.02
C ILE A 16 -12.31 -3.47 3.76
N THR A 17 -11.32 -4.37 3.82
CA THR A 17 -10.95 -5.20 2.67
C THR A 17 -12.08 -6.17 2.30
N LYS A 18 -12.70 -6.85 3.27
CA LYS A 18 -13.84 -7.75 3.02
C LYS A 18 -15.06 -7.00 2.45
N ASP A 19 -15.41 -5.87 3.06
CA ASP A 19 -16.53 -5.03 2.62
C ASP A 19 -16.29 -4.52 1.20
N THR A 20 -15.05 -4.14 0.88
CA THR A 20 -14.67 -3.71 -0.47
C THR A 20 -14.77 -4.85 -1.48
N ILE A 21 -14.27 -6.05 -1.16
CA ILE A 21 -14.42 -7.23 -2.03
C ILE A 21 -15.90 -7.50 -2.32
N LYS A 22 -16.74 -7.53 -1.28
CA LYS A 22 -18.18 -7.75 -1.43
C LYS A 22 -18.83 -6.70 -2.31
N ARG A 23 -18.49 -5.43 -2.10
CA ARG A 23 -19.03 -4.31 -2.88
C ARG A 23 -18.66 -4.38 -4.35
N VAL A 24 -17.39 -4.63 -4.69
CA VAL A 24 -16.94 -4.57 -6.09
C VAL A 24 -17.22 -5.85 -6.87
N THR A 25 -17.29 -7.01 -6.20
CA THR A 25 -17.49 -8.32 -6.84
C THR A 25 -18.90 -8.88 -6.69
N GLY A 26 -19.70 -8.33 -5.76
CA GLY A 26 -20.99 -8.91 -5.33
C GLY A 26 -20.86 -10.18 -4.48
N ARG A 27 -19.65 -10.66 -4.21
CA ARG A 27 -19.38 -11.96 -3.57
C ARG A 27 -18.47 -11.79 -2.37
N ASP A 28 -18.61 -12.69 -1.40
CA ASP A 28 -17.71 -12.69 -0.26
C ASP A 28 -16.30 -13.14 -0.69
N GLY A 29 -15.30 -12.62 0.00
CA GLY A 29 -13.90 -12.94 -0.22
C GLY A 29 -13.19 -13.36 1.05
N THR A 30 -11.94 -13.79 0.90
CA THR A 30 -11.05 -14.12 1.99
C THR A 30 -10.08 -12.98 2.24
N VAL A 31 -9.79 -12.75 3.52
CA VAL A 31 -8.74 -11.85 3.98
C VAL A 31 -8.06 -12.56 5.14
N THR A 32 -6.76 -12.82 5.00
CA THR A 32 -5.91 -13.40 6.02
C THR A 32 -4.77 -12.45 6.33
N CYS A 33 -4.22 -12.55 7.54
CA CYS A 33 -3.09 -11.76 7.96
C CYS A 33 -2.13 -12.63 8.78
N ARG A 34 -0.83 -12.41 8.57
CA ARG A 34 0.24 -13.01 9.37
C ARG A 34 1.30 -11.96 9.71
N PHE A 35 2.06 -12.17 10.78
CA PHE A 35 3.27 -11.40 11.00
C PHE A 35 4.42 -12.05 10.22
N THR A 36 5.12 -11.24 9.42
CA THR A 36 6.31 -11.72 8.70
C THR A 36 7.60 -11.30 9.38
N HIS A 37 7.54 -10.18 10.10
CA HIS A 37 8.65 -9.63 10.87
C HIS A 37 8.11 -9.04 12.17
N VAL A 38 8.95 -9.03 13.19
CA VAL A 38 8.61 -8.53 14.52
C VAL A 38 9.75 -7.64 15.00
N TYR A 39 9.41 -6.46 15.51
CA TYR A 39 10.34 -5.49 16.08
C TYR A 39 9.90 -5.11 17.50
N PRO A 40 10.79 -4.52 18.34
CA PRO A 40 10.44 -4.10 19.70
C PRO A 40 9.20 -3.20 19.76
N ASP A 41 9.05 -2.35 18.76
CA ASP A 41 8.03 -1.33 18.61
C ASP A 41 6.79 -1.81 17.83
N GLY A 42 6.84 -2.95 17.12
CA GLY A 42 5.67 -3.55 16.50
C GLY A 42 5.95 -4.55 15.37
N PRO A 43 4.92 -5.24 14.83
CA PRO A 43 5.09 -6.21 13.76
C PRO A 43 4.87 -5.63 12.36
N CYS A 44 5.39 -6.35 11.36
CA CYS A 44 4.97 -6.25 9.97
C CYS A 44 3.76 -7.15 9.72
N LEU A 45 2.57 -6.55 9.54
CA LEU A 45 1.35 -7.27 9.14
C LEU A 45 1.36 -7.51 7.63
N TYR A 46 1.25 -8.77 7.22
CA TYR A 46 1.17 -9.18 5.83
C TYR A 46 -0.24 -9.68 5.52
N PHE A 47 -1.02 -8.85 4.82
CA PHE A 47 -2.36 -9.20 4.38
C PHE A 47 -2.33 -9.96 3.07
N THR A 48 -3.17 -10.98 2.96
CA THR A 48 -3.48 -11.67 1.72
C THR A 48 -4.98 -11.66 1.56
N PHE A 49 -5.46 -11.23 0.39
CA PHE A 49 -6.88 -11.21 0.09
C PHE A 49 -7.15 -11.91 -1.24
N GLY A 50 -8.35 -12.46 -1.39
CA GLY A 50 -8.78 -13.15 -2.59
C GLY A 50 -10.29 -13.30 -2.66
N GLY A 51 -10.79 -13.61 -3.85
CA GLY A 51 -12.22 -13.77 -4.10
C GLY A 51 -12.48 -14.05 -5.57
N VAL A 52 -13.72 -14.41 -5.88
CA VAL A 52 -14.15 -14.61 -7.27
C VAL A 52 -14.47 -13.25 -7.90
N VAL A 53 -13.69 -12.89 -8.92
CA VAL A 53 -13.88 -11.66 -9.70
C VAL A 53 -14.73 -11.93 -10.95
N ASP A 54 -15.33 -10.87 -11.49
CA ASP A 54 -15.88 -10.88 -12.85
C ASP A 54 -14.71 -10.92 -13.84
N LYS A 55 -14.74 -11.88 -14.78
CA LYS A 55 -13.68 -12.04 -15.78
C LYS A 55 -13.47 -10.79 -16.64
N ALA A 56 -14.54 -10.06 -16.96
CA ALA A 56 -14.45 -8.85 -17.78
C ALA A 56 -13.91 -7.64 -17.01
N LYS A 57 -14.03 -7.64 -15.67
CA LYS A 57 -13.66 -6.52 -14.79
C LYS A 57 -12.56 -6.86 -13.78
N GLY A 58 -11.92 -8.02 -13.94
CA GLY A 58 -11.09 -8.61 -12.88
C GLY A 58 -9.95 -7.70 -12.44
N LEU A 59 -9.30 -7.02 -13.39
CA LEU A 59 -8.24 -6.05 -13.07
C LEU A 59 -8.79 -4.83 -12.33
N GLU A 60 -9.90 -4.24 -12.80
CA GLU A 60 -10.53 -3.07 -12.16
C GLU A 60 -10.96 -3.39 -10.73
N GLN A 61 -11.67 -4.51 -10.54
CA GLN A 61 -12.09 -4.98 -9.22
C GLN A 61 -10.91 -5.24 -8.28
N PHE A 62 -9.86 -5.90 -8.79
CA PHE A 62 -8.64 -6.14 -8.01
C PHE A 62 -7.97 -4.82 -7.61
N MET A 63 -7.79 -3.90 -8.56
CA MET A 63 -7.15 -2.61 -8.32
C MET A 63 -7.95 -1.74 -7.36
N GLU A 64 -9.27 -1.79 -7.39
CA GLU A 64 -10.12 -1.07 -6.46
C GLU A 64 -9.99 -1.62 -5.04
N VAL A 65 -9.99 -2.96 -4.87
CA VAL A 65 -9.73 -3.59 -3.56
C VAL A 65 -8.35 -3.20 -3.04
N LEU A 66 -7.32 -3.38 -3.87
CA LEU A 66 -5.93 -3.10 -3.51
C LEU A 66 -5.71 -1.63 -3.13
N SER A 67 -6.26 -0.70 -3.92
CA SER A 67 -6.13 0.74 -3.67
C SER A 67 -6.87 1.15 -2.41
N THR A 68 -8.09 0.63 -2.20
CA THR A 68 -8.90 0.94 -1.01
C THR A 68 -8.25 0.42 0.27
N CYS A 69 -7.77 -0.82 0.29
CA CYS A 69 -7.12 -1.37 1.48
C CYS A 69 -5.77 -0.71 1.76
N THR A 70 -5.00 -0.34 0.72
CA THR A 70 -3.75 0.42 0.87
C THR A 70 -3.99 1.83 1.41
N ALA A 71 -5.01 2.53 0.90
CA ALA A 71 -5.43 3.82 1.40
C ALA A 71 -5.81 3.75 2.89
N ALA A 72 -6.69 2.80 3.23
CA ALA A 72 -7.12 2.58 4.61
C ALA A 72 -5.95 2.24 5.54
N ALA A 73 -4.98 1.44 5.08
CA ALA A 73 -3.77 1.13 5.85
C ALA A 73 -3.00 2.40 6.20
N VAL A 74 -2.81 3.32 5.25
CA VAL A 74 -2.14 4.60 5.51
C VAL A 74 -2.97 5.52 6.41
N GLU A 75 -4.26 5.65 6.16
CA GLU A 75 -5.18 6.51 6.93
C GLU A 75 -5.33 6.06 8.39
N HIS A 76 -5.23 4.76 8.65
CA HIS A 76 -5.22 4.20 10.00
C HIS A 76 -3.82 4.11 10.64
N GLY A 77 -2.81 4.77 10.04
CA GLY A 77 -1.46 4.95 10.59
C GLY A 77 -0.49 3.80 10.37
N GLY A 78 -0.79 2.89 9.44
CA GLY A 78 0.19 1.97 8.87
C GLY A 78 1.07 2.66 7.83
N THR A 79 2.18 2.04 7.45
CA THR A 79 3.01 2.50 6.32
C THR A 79 2.48 1.92 5.02
N THR A 80 2.61 2.64 3.90
CA THR A 80 2.16 2.14 2.59
C THR A 80 2.90 0.88 2.15
N THR A 81 4.11 0.67 2.65
CA THR A 81 4.94 -0.51 2.38
C THR A 81 5.83 -0.77 3.58
N HIS A 82 6.22 -2.04 3.76
CA HIS A 82 7.31 -2.43 4.65
C HIS A 82 8.54 -2.82 3.82
N HIS A 83 8.37 -3.72 2.86
CA HIS A 83 9.47 -4.26 2.05
C HIS A 83 9.15 -4.43 0.56
N HIS A 84 7.93 -4.13 0.10
CA HIS A 84 7.57 -4.21 -1.33
C HIS A 84 8.06 -3.00 -2.15
N ALA A 85 8.71 -2.03 -1.49
CA ALA A 85 9.06 -0.73 -2.03
C ALA A 85 7.82 0.09 -2.45
N VAL A 86 8.08 1.26 -3.05
CA VAL A 86 7.04 2.24 -3.40
C VAL A 86 6.49 1.95 -4.81
N GLY A 87 7.36 1.91 -5.82
CA GLY A 87 6.92 1.73 -7.21
C GLY A 87 5.93 2.82 -7.65
N ARG A 88 5.24 2.61 -8.78
CA ARG A 88 4.19 3.53 -9.27
C ARG A 88 2.90 3.41 -8.46
N PHE A 89 2.57 2.19 -8.02
CA PHE A 89 1.34 1.92 -7.29
C PHE A 89 1.32 2.56 -5.90
N HIS A 90 2.36 2.36 -5.08
CA HIS A 90 2.34 2.91 -3.72
C HIS A 90 2.72 4.40 -3.67
N ARG A 91 3.16 4.99 -4.78
CA ARG A 91 3.64 6.37 -4.84
C ARG A 91 2.64 7.40 -4.27
N PRO A 92 1.36 7.42 -4.67
CA PRO A 92 0.41 8.39 -4.14
C PRO A 92 0.22 8.30 -2.62
N PHE A 93 0.38 7.10 -2.06
CA PHE A 93 0.28 6.87 -0.61
C PHE A 93 1.57 7.23 0.12
N TYR A 94 2.73 6.93 -0.48
CA TYR A 94 4.05 7.33 0.03
C TYR A 94 4.19 8.85 0.10
N ASP A 95 3.68 9.57 -0.90
CA ASP A 95 3.72 11.04 -0.92
C ASP A 95 2.95 11.67 0.26
N LYS A 96 1.91 10.99 0.80
CA LYS A 96 1.22 11.43 2.03
C LYS A 96 2.06 11.23 3.29
N GLN A 97 3.03 10.31 3.28
CA GLN A 97 3.84 9.91 4.43
C GLN A 97 5.24 10.54 4.43
N ARG A 98 5.75 10.89 3.25
CA ARG A 98 7.08 11.47 3.08
C ARG A 98 7.02 13.01 3.21
N PRO A 99 7.78 13.62 4.14
CA PRO A 99 7.94 15.07 4.18
C PRO A 99 8.53 15.65 2.89
N GLU A 100 8.15 16.88 2.54
CA GLU A 100 8.62 17.52 1.30
C GLU A 100 10.15 17.71 1.28
N LEU A 101 10.80 17.97 2.43
CA LEU A 101 12.26 18.08 2.50
C LEU A 101 12.96 16.79 2.03
N PHE A 102 12.42 15.62 2.40
CA PHE A 102 12.93 14.33 1.91
C PHE A 102 12.67 14.18 0.40
N ALA A 103 11.54 14.68 -0.09
CA ALA A 103 11.26 14.69 -1.53
C ALA A 103 12.34 15.46 -2.31
N GLN A 104 12.68 16.67 -1.83
CA GLN A 104 13.66 17.53 -2.45
C GLN A 104 15.05 16.89 -2.48
N ALA A 105 15.47 16.26 -1.38
CA ALA A 105 16.73 15.53 -1.32
C ALA A 105 16.80 14.41 -2.38
N LEU A 106 15.75 13.60 -2.50
CA LEU A 106 15.68 12.52 -3.50
C LEU A 106 15.66 13.07 -4.94
N ARG A 107 14.93 14.16 -5.20
CA ARG A 107 14.94 14.83 -6.51
C ARG A 107 16.33 15.38 -6.84
N GLY A 108 17.03 15.95 -5.85
CA GLY A 108 18.40 16.44 -5.99
C GLY A 108 19.37 15.33 -6.38
N ALA A 109 19.34 14.21 -5.65
CA ALA A 109 20.15 13.03 -5.96
C ALA A 109 19.83 12.47 -7.36
N LYS A 110 18.54 12.36 -7.72
CA LYS A 110 18.12 11.90 -9.05
C LYS A 110 18.66 12.79 -10.17
N ARG A 111 18.58 14.13 -10.03
CA ARG A 111 19.12 15.07 -11.03
C ARG A 111 20.63 14.98 -11.16
N ALA A 112 21.36 14.79 -10.06
CA ALA A 112 22.81 14.68 -10.07
C ALA A 112 23.29 13.38 -10.72
N LEU A 113 22.62 12.26 -10.42
CA LEU A 113 23.05 10.92 -10.85
C LEU A 113 22.45 10.49 -12.21
N ASP A 114 21.29 11.03 -12.57
CA ASP A 114 20.61 10.73 -13.84
C ASP A 114 20.02 12.02 -14.45
N PRO A 115 20.89 12.94 -14.90
CA PRO A 115 20.47 14.26 -15.41
C PRO A 115 19.62 14.19 -16.68
N LYS A 116 19.62 13.05 -17.38
CA LYS A 116 18.82 12.80 -18.58
C LYS A 116 17.55 11.99 -18.30
N GLY A 117 17.29 11.61 -17.03
CA GLY A 117 16.09 10.88 -16.63
C GLY A 117 15.92 9.50 -17.26
N MET A 118 17.00 8.84 -17.67
CA MET A 118 16.93 7.57 -18.42
C MET A 118 16.58 6.37 -17.52
N MET A 119 16.94 6.43 -16.24
CA MET A 119 16.81 5.31 -15.31
C MET A 119 15.40 5.25 -14.71
N ASN A 120 14.50 4.53 -15.40
CA ASN A 120 13.14 4.21 -14.96
C ASN A 120 12.30 5.46 -14.56
N PRO A 121 12.00 6.35 -15.52
CA PRO A 121 11.33 7.62 -15.26
C PRO A 121 9.92 7.44 -14.67
N GLY A 122 9.50 8.38 -13.82
CA GLY A 122 8.13 8.45 -13.30
C GLY A 122 7.75 7.39 -12.26
N VAL A 123 8.73 6.75 -11.59
CA VAL A 123 8.44 5.84 -10.46
C VAL A 123 8.37 6.61 -9.14
N LEU A 124 9.48 7.22 -8.75
CA LEU A 124 9.60 7.99 -7.51
C LEU A 124 9.87 9.48 -7.79
N ILE A 125 10.22 9.86 -9.01
CA ILE A 125 10.43 11.26 -9.37
C ILE A 125 9.79 11.42 -10.74
N ASP A 126 8.99 12.46 -10.88
CA ASP A 126 8.33 12.78 -12.15
C ASP A 126 9.40 13.10 -13.21
N PRO A 127 9.14 12.79 -14.49
CA PRO A 127 10.08 13.03 -15.59
C PRO A 127 10.55 14.49 -15.70
#